data_AF-A0A6J6MDC8-F1
#
_entry.id   AF-A0A6J6MDC8-F1
#
_cell.length_a   1.000
_cell.length_b   1.000
_cell.length_c   1.000
_cell.angle_alpha   90.00
_cell.angle_beta   90.00
_cell.angle_gamma   90.00
#
_symmetry.space_group_name_H-M   'P 1'
#
loop_
_entity.id
_entity.type
_entity.pdbx_description
1 polymer ?
#
loop_
_entity_poly.entity_id
_entity_poly.type
_entity_poly.pdbx_seq_one_letter_code
_entity_poly.pdbx_strand_id
1 'polypeptide(L)'
;MSITQSRRYEMHEVLREKSGVGVADTLVEHLPPEGWGDVATKKDLSQVRTELQMEIALLRSELHQEIALLRSEMIQMEERLTMKIDLAIAKAISNQNKWMIGFMFSLVVPMSIALLR
;
A
#
# COMPACT_ATOMS: atom_id res chain seq x y z
N MET A 1 8.82 26.47 -27.87
CA MET A 1 8.89 27.84 -28.43
C MET A 1 7.47 28.36 -28.53
N SER A 2 7.02 29.13 -27.54
CA SER A 2 5.70 29.78 -27.61
C SER A 2 5.74 30.90 -28.65
N ILE A 3 4.66 31.07 -29.42
CA ILE A 3 4.54 32.24 -30.30
C ILE A 3 4.26 33.44 -29.39
N THR A 4 5.23 34.34 -29.27
CA THR A 4 5.07 35.62 -28.55
C THR A 4 3.84 36.37 -29.10
N GLN A 5 3.03 36.97 -28.23
CA GLN A 5 1.84 37.76 -28.57
C GLN A 5 2.06 38.71 -29.77
N SER A 6 3.20 39.41 -29.81
CA SER A 6 3.59 40.30 -30.91
C SER A 6 3.70 39.61 -32.28
N ARG A 7 4.21 38.37 -32.31
CA ARG A 7 4.41 37.60 -33.55
C ARG A 7 3.09 37.03 -34.09
N ARG A 8 2.13 36.78 -33.19
CA ARG A 8 0.77 36.36 -33.55
C ARG A 8 -0.03 37.51 -34.16
N TYR A 9 0.12 38.71 -33.61
CA TYR A 9 -0.49 39.92 -34.14
C TYR A 9 0.04 40.25 -35.54
N GLU A 10 1.37 40.20 -35.73
CA GLU A 10 2.00 40.42 -37.03
C GLU A 10 1.52 39.40 -38.09
N MET A 11 1.39 38.13 -37.71
CA MET A 11 0.86 37.08 -38.60
C MET A 11 -0.61 37.30 -38.96
N HIS A 12 -1.43 37.78 -38.02
CA HIS A 12 -2.84 38.08 -38.24
C HIS A 12 -3.04 39.23 -39.24
N GLU A 13 -2.24 40.31 -39.13
CA GLU A 13 -2.28 41.42 -40.08
C GLU A 13 -1.91 41.00 -41.51
N VAL A 14 -0.88 40.16 -41.66
CA VAL A 14 -0.50 39.58 -42.97
C VAL A 14 -1.61 38.68 -43.54
N LEU A 15 -2.29 37.90 -42.69
CA LEU A 15 -3.42 37.07 -43.12
C LEU A 15 -4.62 37.90 -43.57
N ARG A 16 -4.91 39.02 -42.89
CA ARG A 16 -5.97 39.96 -43.30
C ARG A 16 -5.66 40.61 -44.65
N GLU A 17 -4.41 40.99 -44.90
CA GLU A 17 -3.97 41.59 -46.17
C GLU A 17 -4.14 40.61 -47.35
N LYS A 18 -3.79 39.33 -47.17
CA LYS A 18 -3.77 38.34 -48.27
C LYS A 18 -5.07 37.56 -48.46
N SER A 19 -5.81 37.30 -47.40
CA SER A 19 -6.98 36.40 -47.41
C SER A 19 -8.30 37.09 -47.06
N GLY A 20 -8.25 38.39 -46.72
CA GLY A 20 -9.41 39.16 -46.29
C GLY A 20 -9.77 38.96 -44.81
N VAL A 21 -10.47 39.94 -44.25
CA VAL A 21 -10.74 40.05 -42.81
C VAL A 21 -11.48 38.83 -42.25
N GLY A 22 -12.53 38.36 -42.94
CA GLY A 22 -13.35 37.26 -42.45
C GLY A 22 -12.61 35.91 -42.33
N VAL A 23 -11.78 35.57 -43.31
CA VAL A 23 -11.03 34.30 -43.32
C VAL A 23 -9.91 34.32 -42.28
N ALA A 24 -9.22 35.45 -42.15
CA ALA A 24 -8.13 35.63 -41.19
C ALA A 24 -8.61 35.55 -39.74
N ASP A 25 -9.70 36.25 -39.42
CA ASP A 25 -10.28 36.26 -38.07
C ASP A 25 -10.76 34.87 -37.66
N THR A 26 -11.44 34.17 -38.57
CA THR A 26 -11.90 32.79 -38.35
C THR A 26 -10.72 31.83 -38.11
N LEU A 27 -9.63 31.94 -38.89
CA LEU A 27 -8.45 31.09 -38.71
C LEU A 27 -7.75 31.31 -37.36
N VAL A 28 -7.64 32.56 -36.91
CA VAL A 28 -7.04 32.87 -35.60
C VAL A 28 -7.92 32.40 -34.44
N GLU A 29 -9.24 32.47 -34.58
CA GLU A 29 -10.18 31.94 -33.58
C GLU A 29 -10.04 30.43 -33.36
N HIS A 30 -9.65 29.67 -34.39
CA HIS A 30 -9.45 28.22 -34.31
C HIS A 30 -8.03 27.81 -33.85
N LEU A 31 -7.10 28.76 -33.71
CA LEU A 31 -5.73 28.48 -33.29
C LEU A 31 -5.59 28.59 -31.75
N PRO A 32 -4.86 27.68 -31.10
CA PRO A 32 -4.69 27.71 -29.65
C PRO A 32 -3.98 28.99 -29.16
N PRO A 33 -4.43 29.59 -28.04
CA PRO A 33 -3.98 30.89 -27.54
C PRO A 33 -2.52 30.94 -27.04
N GLU A 34 -1.86 29.81 -26.81
CA GLU A 34 -0.43 29.72 -26.44
C GLU A 34 0.42 29.12 -27.61
N GLY A 35 -0.25 28.69 -28.69
CA GLY A 35 0.34 27.91 -29.77
C GLY A 35 0.22 26.40 -29.55
N TRP A 36 0.68 25.60 -30.52
CA TRP A 36 0.55 24.14 -30.50
C TRP A 36 1.54 23.43 -29.56
N GLY A 37 2.53 24.15 -29.02
CA GLY A 37 3.58 23.58 -28.17
C GLY A 37 3.10 23.18 -26.78
N ASP A 38 2.07 23.86 -26.26
CA ASP A 38 1.49 23.56 -24.93
C ASP A 38 0.29 22.62 -25.03
N VAL A 39 -0.15 22.27 -26.24
CA VAL A 39 -1.22 21.30 -26.44
C VAL A 39 -0.64 19.91 -26.26
N ALA A 40 -1.10 19.20 -25.22
CA ALA A 40 -0.70 17.82 -24.97
C ALA A 40 -0.92 16.95 -26.22
N THR A 41 0.15 16.32 -26.68
CA THR A 41 0.11 15.43 -27.84
C THR A 41 -0.34 14.03 -27.44
N LYS A 42 -0.73 13.22 -28.43
CA LYS A 42 -1.00 11.79 -28.22
C LYS A 42 0.22 11.06 -27.64
N LYS A 43 1.43 11.52 -27.96
CA LYS A 43 2.67 10.94 -27.43
C LYS A 43 2.80 11.22 -25.94
N ASP A 44 2.57 12.47 -25.52
CA ASP A 44 2.62 12.86 -24.10
C ASP A 44 1.60 12.06 -23.29
N LEU A 45 0.37 11.95 -23.79
CA LEU A 45 -0.66 11.12 -23.16
C LEU A 45 -0.28 9.65 -23.10
N SER A 46 0.34 9.11 -24.16
CA SER A 46 0.79 7.71 -24.15
C SER A 46 1.91 7.47 -23.15
N GLN A 47 2.83 8.43 -23.00
CA GLN A 47 3.91 8.36 -22.03
C GLN A 47 3.36 8.38 -20.61
N VAL A 48 2.51 9.35 -20.28
CA VAL A 48 1.86 9.44 -18.95
C VAL A 48 1.04 8.18 -18.67
N ARG A 49 0.32 7.63 -19.66
CA ARG A 49 -0.42 6.37 -19.49
C ARG A 49 0.52 5.22 -19.12
N THR A 50 1.66 5.11 -19.80
CA THR A 50 2.65 4.06 -19.52
C THR A 50 3.28 4.25 -18.14
N GLU A 51 3.64 5.49 -17.76
CA GLU A 51 4.15 5.82 -16.43
C GLU A 51 3.16 5.43 -15.33
N LEU A 52 1.89 5.85 -15.46
CA LEU A 52 0.84 5.48 -14.51
C LEU A 52 0.60 3.96 -14.44
N GLN A 53 0.67 3.26 -15.57
CA GLN A 53 0.54 1.79 -15.59
C GLN A 53 1.68 1.12 -14.82
N MET A 54 2.91 1.62 -14.95
CA MET A 54 4.07 1.12 -14.22
C MET A 54 3.96 1.42 -12.73
N GLU A 55 3.61 2.65 -12.34
CA GLU A 55 3.43 3.03 -10.93
C GLU A 55 2.34 2.19 -10.25
N ILE A 56 1.21 1.99 -10.92
CA ILE A 56 0.13 1.12 -10.40
C ILE A 56 0.61 -0.32 -10.24
N ALA A 57 1.41 -0.83 -11.18
CA ALA A 57 1.96 -2.19 -11.08
C ALA A 57 2.95 -2.33 -9.92
N LEU A 58 3.81 -1.33 -9.71
CA LEU A 58 4.75 -1.27 -8.59
C LEU A 58 4.01 -1.22 -7.26
N LEU A 59 3.07 -0.29 -7.10
CA LEU A 59 2.25 -0.17 -5.88
C LEU A 59 1.47 -1.46 -5.57
N ARG A 60 0.93 -2.13 -6.60
CA ARG A 60 0.28 -3.44 -6.41
C ARG A 60 1.26 -4.49 -5.91
N SER A 61 2.48 -4.52 -6.42
CA SER A 61 3.52 -5.45 -5.97
C SER A 61 3.91 -5.19 -4.52
N GLU A 62 4.15 -3.92 -4.15
CA GLU A 62 4.49 -3.50 -2.79
C GLU A 62 3.38 -3.91 -1.81
N LEU A 63 2.12 -3.59 -2.12
CA LEU A 63 0.99 -3.99 -1.28
C LEU A 63 0.85 -5.50 -1.12
N HIS A 64 1.10 -6.30 -2.17
CA HIS A 64 1.09 -7.76 -2.06
C HIS A 64 2.20 -8.26 -1.13
N GLN A 65 3.39 -7.67 -1.20
CA GLN A 65 4.51 -8.02 -0.34
C GLN A 65 4.22 -7.66 1.12
N GLU A 66 3.70 -6.46 1.39
CA GLU A 66 3.32 -6.03 2.73
C GLU A 66 2.23 -6.93 3.33
N ILE A 67 1.20 -7.28 2.55
CA ILE A 67 0.15 -8.21 2.99
C ILE A 67 0.73 -9.59 3.30
N ALA A 68 1.67 -10.09 2.49
CA ALA A 68 2.33 -11.37 2.74
C ALA A 68 3.18 -11.34 4.02
N LEU A 69 3.91 -10.24 4.25
CA LEU A 69 4.68 -10.01 5.48
C LEU A 69 3.75 -10.01 6.71
N LEU A 70 2.68 -9.21 6.68
CA LEU A 70 1.71 -9.12 7.77
C LEU A 70 1.06 -10.48 8.09
N ARG A 71 0.74 -11.27 7.06
CA ARG A 71 0.23 -12.64 7.26
C ARG A 71 1.25 -13.53 7.96
N SER A 72 2.52 -13.45 7.57
CA SER A 72 3.61 -14.20 8.21
C SER A 72 3.79 -13.79 9.67
N GLU A 73 3.77 -12.48 9.96
CA GLU A 73 3.88 -11.95 11.32
C GLU A 73 2.70 -12.41 12.19
N MET A 74 1.48 -12.45 11.64
CA MET A 74 0.29 -12.90 12.34
C MET A 74 0.37 -14.39 12.69
N ILE A 75 0.80 -15.25 11.74
CA ILE A 75 1.03 -16.69 11.98
C ILE A 75 2.08 -16.88 13.07
N GLN A 76 3.21 -16.16 12.98
CA GLN A 76 4.26 -16.24 13.99
C GLN A 76 3.77 -15.80 15.38
N MET A 77 2.91 -14.78 15.45
CA MET A 77 2.31 -14.34 16.71
C MET A 77 1.37 -15.41 17.28
N GLU A 78 0.55 -16.04 16.45
CA GLU A 78 -0.35 -17.13 16.83
C GLU A 78 0.44 -18.32 17.40
N GLU A 79 1.48 -18.76 16.68
CA GLU A 79 2.37 -19.84 17.15
C GLU A 79 3.03 -19.49 18.49
N ARG A 80 3.52 -18.25 18.63
CA ARG A 80 4.15 -17.78 19.87
C ARG A 80 3.17 -17.75 21.04
N LEU A 81 1.91 -17.38 20.80
CA LEU A 81 0.86 -17.38 21.82
C LEU A 81 0.52 -18.82 22.25
N THR A 82 0.33 -19.73 21.30
CA THR A 82 0.08 -21.15 21.56
C THR A 82 1.21 -21.77 22.38
N MET A 83 2.47 -21.57 21.97
CA MET A 83 3.63 -22.04 22.74
C MET A 83 3.66 -21.49 24.17
N LYS A 84 3.35 -20.20 24.36
CA LYS A 84 3.30 -19.59 25.70
C LYS A 84 2.20 -20.19 26.57
N ILE A 85 1.03 -20.47 25.99
CA ILE A 85 -0.10 -21.08 26.70
C ILE A 85 0.26 -22.52 27.10
N ASP A 86 0.78 -23.33 26.18
CA ASP A 86 1.18 -24.71 26.46
C ASP A 86 2.23 -24.78 27.56
N LEU A 87 3.24 -23.90 27.50
CA LEU A 87 4.26 -23.81 28.53
C LEU A 87 3.68 -23.40 29.89
N ALA A 88 2.76 -22.42 29.90
CA ALA A 88 2.11 -21.96 31.13
C ALA A 88 1.26 -23.07 31.77
N ILE A 89 0.50 -23.81 30.96
CA ILE A 89 -0.31 -24.95 31.41
C ILE A 89 0.58 -26.06 31.94
N ALA A 90 1.62 -26.46 31.21
CA ALA A 90 2.56 -27.51 31.65
C ALA A 90 3.25 -27.13 32.97
N LYS A 91 3.63 -25.85 33.12
CA LYS A 91 4.20 -25.32 34.36
C LYS A 91 3.19 -25.33 35.52
N ALA A 92 1.93 -24.96 35.27
CA ALA A 92 0.88 -24.98 36.27
C ALA A 92 0.57 -26.42 36.73
N ILE A 93 0.42 -27.37 35.80
CA ILE A 93 0.18 -28.79 36.09
C ILE A 93 1.35 -29.39 36.87
N SER A 94 2.59 -29.17 36.43
CA SER A 94 3.76 -29.71 37.15
C SER A 94 3.88 -29.13 38.56
N ASN A 95 3.55 -27.85 38.75
CA ASN A 95 3.50 -27.25 40.08
C ASN A 95 2.37 -27.86 40.93
N GLN A 96 1.17 -28.01 40.38
CA GLN A 96 0.04 -28.65 41.06
C GLN A 96 0.37 -30.11 41.45
N ASN A 97 0.98 -30.88 40.56
CA ASN A 97 1.38 -32.27 40.83
C ASN A 97 2.36 -32.37 42.00
N LYS A 98 3.34 -31.45 42.11
CA LYS A 98 4.26 -31.41 43.26
C LYS A 98 3.52 -31.19 44.57
N TRP A 99 2.57 -30.25 44.60
CA TRP A 99 1.75 -29.99 45.78
C TRP A 99 0.83 -31.16 46.13
N MET A 100 0.19 -31.78 45.12
CA MET A 100 -0.66 -32.95 45.34
C MET A 100 0.13 -34.13 45.92
N ILE A 101 1.33 -34.41 45.40
CA ILE A 101 2.19 -35.48 45.94
C ILE A 101 2.49 -35.24 47.42
N GLY A 102 2.91 -34.02 47.78
CA GLY A 102 3.16 -33.66 49.18
C GLY A 102 1.92 -33.85 50.08
N PHE A 103 0.75 -33.43 49.60
CA PHE A 103 -0.51 -33.62 50.32
C PHE A 103 -0.86 -35.11 50.49
N MET A 104 -0.73 -35.92 49.44
CA MET A 104 -1.00 -37.37 49.50
C MET A 104 -0.08 -38.07 50.50
N PHE A 105 1.22 -37.74 50.54
CA PHE A 105 2.12 -38.27 51.57
C PHE A 105 1.67 -37.89 52.99
N SER A 106 1.23 -36.65 53.19
CA SER A 106 0.77 -36.19 54.52
C SER A 106 -0.49 -36.88 55.01
N LEU A 107 -1.38 -37.33 54.10
CA LEU A 107 -2.59 -38.08 54.45
C LEU A 107 -2.33 -39.57 54.63
N VAL A 108 -1.58 -40.18 53.72
CA VAL A 108 -1.40 -41.64 53.66
C VAL A 108 -0.49 -42.13 54.78
N VAL A 109 0.64 -41.47 55.03
CA VAL A 109 1.63 -41.89 56.04
C VAL A 109 1.04 -42.03 57.45
N PRO A 110 0.33 -41.03 58.02
CA PRO A 110 -0.26 -41.17 59.35
C PRO A 110 -1.37 -42.22 59.39
N MET A 111 -2.14 -42.39 58.32
CA MET A 111 -3.19 -43.40 58.27
C MET A 111 -2.61 -44.83 58.27
N SER A 112 -1.52 -45.06 57.55
CA SER A 112 -0.80 -46.34 57.60
C SER A 112 -0.25 -46.65 59.00
N ILE A 113 0.28 -45.64 59.70
CA ILE A 113 0.77 -45.80 61.09
C ILE A 113 -0.38 -46.15 62.04
N ALA A 114 -1.55 -45.52 61.88
CA ALA A 114 -2.72 -45.79 62.71
C ALA A 114 -3.31 -47.19 62.51
N LEU A 115 -3.21 -47.76 61.30
CA LEU A 115 -3.70 -49.12 60.99
C LEU A 115 -2.77 -50.24 61.48
N LEU A 116 -1.49 -49.93 61.72
CA LEU A 116 -0.48 -50.90 62.17
C LEU A 116 -0.34 -50.96 63.72
N ARG A 117 -1.14 -50.17 64.45
CA ARG A 117 -1.06 -50.02 65.90
C ARG A 117 -2.30 -50.59 66.59
#